data_AF-A0A1I4V6P0-F1
#
_entry.id   AF-A0A1I4V6P0-F1
#
_cell.length_a   1.000
_cell.length_b   1.000
_cell.length_c   1.000
_cell.angle_alpha   90.00
_cell.angle_beta   90.00
_cell.angle_gamma   90.00
#
_symmetry.space_group_name_H-M   'P 1'
#
loop_
_entity.id
_entity.type
_entity.pdbx_description
1 polymer ?
#
loop_
_entity_poly.entity_id
_entity_poly.type
_entity_poly.pdbx_seq_one_letter_code
_entity_poly.pdbx_strand_id
1 'polypeptide(L)' 'MKYEHAIVKFDGDVAILLCNGCGITIAEGTKHEDREHYCTMCMSGNCKAKFKKET' A
#
# COMPACT_ATOMS: atom_id res chain seq x y z
N MET A 1 -6.47 -2.28 -14.20
CA MET A 1 -6.83 -1.01 -13.54
C MET A 1 -5.55 -0.32 -13.15
N LYS A 2 -5.39 0.98 -13.43
CA LYS A 2 -4.24 1.75 -12.93
C LYS A 2 -4.72 2.46 -11.66
N TYR A 3 -4.06 2.18 -10.54
CA TYR A 3 -4.26 2.95 -9.32
C TYR A 3 -3.38 4.19 -9.41
N GLU A 4 -3.97 5.38 -9.25
CA GLU A 4 -3.24 6.66 -9.25
C GLU A 4 -2.67 6.97 -7.85
N HIS A 5 -3.38 6.56 -6.81
CA HIS A 5 -3.05 6.88 -5.42
C HIS A 5 -2.69 5.64 -4.62
N ALA A 6 -3.43 4.55 -4.76
CA ALA A 6 -3.17 3.33 -4.02
C ALA A 6 -1.97 2.58 -4.57
N ILE A 7 -1.16 1.99 -3.68
CA ILE A 7 -0.05 1.13 -4.08
C ILE A 7 -0.53 -0.31 -3.96
N VAL A 8 -0.87 -0.92 -5.09
CA VAL A 8 -1.37 -2.30 -5.14
C VAL A 8 -0.39 -3.16 -5.92
N LYS A 9 0.11 -4.21 -5.28
CA LYS A 9 0.87 -5.28 -5.93
C LYS A 9 -0.08 -6.40 -6.28
N PHE A 10 -0.04 -6.87 -7.51
CA PHE A 10 -0.81 -8.04 -7.92
C PHE A 10 0.08 -9.28 -7.85
N ASP A 11 -0.41 -10.33 -7.18
CA ASP A 11 0.19 -11.65 -7.14
C ASP A 11 -0.86 -12.68 -7.62
N GLY A 12 -0.78 -13.02 -8.90
CA GLY A 12 -1.85 -13.76 -9.59
C GLY A 12 -3.18 -12.98 -9.55
N ASP A 13 -4.21 -13.61 -8.99
CA ASP A 13 -5.56 -13.03 -8.83
C ASP A 13 -5.72 -12.22 -7.53
N VAL A 14 -4.70 -12.18 -6.68
CA VAL A 14 -4.73 -11.46 -5.40
C VAL A 14 -4.14 -10.06 -5.57
N ALA A 15 -4.94 -9.05 -5.25
CA ALA A 15 -4.51 -7.67 -5.10
C ALA A 15 -4.05 -7.44 -3.65
N ILE A 16 -2.76 -7.16 -3.48
CA ILE A 16 -2.11 -6.87 -2.20
C ILE A 16 -1.98 -5.35 -2.09
N LEU A 17 -2.71 -4.76 -1.15
CA LEU A 17 -2.64 -3.34 -0.84
C LEU A 17 -1.44 -3.05 0.06
N LEU A 18 -0.59 -2.14 -0.37
CA LEU A 18 0.60 -1.72 0.35
C LEU A 18 0.40 -0.33 0.96
N CYS A 19 1.10 -0.10 2.07
CA CYS A 19 1.16 1.21 2.70
C CYS A 19 1.94 2.22 1.84
N ASN A 20 1.31 3.34 1.52
CA ASN A 20 1.92 4.45 0.79
C ASN A 20 3.15 5.04 1.50
N GLY A 21 3.21 4.93 2.83
CA GLY A 21 4.31 5.47 3.63
C GLY A 21 5.51 4.53 3.78
N CYS A 22 5.28 3.24 4.02
CA CYS A 22 6.35 2.30 4.34
C CYS A 22 6.38 1.00 3.52
N GLY A 23 5.35 0.73 2.71
CA GLY A 23 5.30 -0.43 1.81
C GLY A 23 4.87 -1.76 2.42
N ILE A 24 4.57 -1.80 3.71
CA ILE A 24 4.06 -3.04 4.31
C ILE A 24 2.67 -3.37 3.75
N THR A 25 2.34 -4.66 3.68
CA THR A 25 0.99 -5.10 3.34
C THR A 25 -0.01 -4.59 4.38
N ILE A 26 -1.06 -3.91 3.90
CA ILE A 26 -2.20 -3.45 4.70
C ILE A 26 -3.35 -4.46 4.59
N ALA A 27 -3.63 -4.92 3.37
CA ALA A 27 -4.75 -5.82 3.11
C ALA A 27 -4.50 -6.65 1.85
N GLU A 28 -5.19 -7.79 1.75
CA GLU A 28 -5.23 -8.66 0.58
C GLU A 28 -6.69 -8.81 0.15
N GLY A 29 -6.94 -8.88 -1.15
CA GLY A 29 -8.29 -9.00 -1.69
C GLY A 29 -8.30 -9.02 -3.20
N THR A 30 -9.49 -8.88 -3.80
CA THR A 30 -9.63 -8.83 -5.27
C THR A 30 -9.77 -7.41 -5.80
N LYS A 31 -10.15 -6.45 -4.94
CA LYS A 31 -10.34 -5.02 -5.25
C LYS A 31 -9.99 -4.16 -4.05
N HIS A 32 -9.40 -3.01 -4.29
CA HIS A 32 -9.11 -1.98 -3.28
C HIS A 32 -9.56 -0.60 -3.77
N GLU A 33 -9.82 0.32 -2.84
CA GLU A 33 -10.12 1.71 -3.18
C GLU A 33 -8.85 2.43 -3.65
N ASP A 34 -8.95 3.20 -4.73
CA ASP A 34 -7.84 4.01 -5.24
C ASP A 34 -7.69 5.33 -4.47
N ARG A 35 -7.10 5.22 -3.28
CA ARG A 35 -6.70 6.34 -2.42
C ARG A 35 -5.40 6.01 -1.71
N GLU A 36 -4.79 7.00 -1.05
CA GLU A 36 -3.63 6.71 -0.22
C GLU A 36 -4.02 5.90 1.01
N HIS A 37 -3.32 4.79 1.24
CA HIS A 37 -3.54 3.92 2.38
C HIS A 37 -2.30 3.90 3.26
N TYR A 38 -2.50 4.01 4.57
CA TYR A 38 -1.40 4.05 5.55
C TYR A 38 -1.65 3.03 6.65
N CYS A 39 -0.60 2.31 7.04
CA CYS A 39 -0.66 1.48 8.23
C CYS A 39 -0.74 2.33 9.50
N THR A 40 -1.19 1.74 10.61
CA THR A 40 -1.34 2.40 11.90
C THR A 40 -0.06 3.14 12.34
N MET A 41 1.12 2.58 12.05
CA MET A 41 2.40 3.20 12.38
C MET A 41 2.68 4.47 11.56
N CYS A 42 2.38 4.46 10.25
CA CYS A 42 2.52 5.64 9.40
C CYS A 42 1.50 6.71 9.78
N MET A 43 0.25 6.33 10.04
CA MET A 43 -0.78 7.25 10.52
C MET A 43 -0.39 7.92 11.84
N SER A 44 0.28 7.18 12.73
CA SER A 44 0.75 7.69 14.02
C SER A 44 2.09 8.45 13.93
N GLY A 45 2.69 8.61 12.75
CA GLY A 45 4.01 9.22 12.58
C GLY A 45 5.19 8.42 13.15
N ASN A 46 4.95 7.19 13.60
CA ASN A 46 5.94 6.34 14.28
C ASN A 46 6.61 5.33 13.35
N CYS A 47 6.31 5.38 12.05
CA CYS A 47 6.91 4.45 11.10
C CYS A 47 8.36 4.85 10.80
N LYS A 48 9.30 3.96 11.17
CA LYS A 48 10.72 4.12 10.87
C LYS A 48 11.09 3.64 9.45
N ALA A 49 10.21 2.86 8.84
CA ALA A 49 10.39 2.37 7.47
C ALA A 49 9.87 3.43 6.49
N LYS A 50 10.60 3.62 5.39
CA LYS A 50 10.17 4.47 4.26
C LYS A 50 9.97 3.59 3.06
N PHE A 51 8.85 3.78 2.37
CA PHE A 51 8.60 3.08 1.14
C PHE A 51 9.59 3.54 0.10
N LYS A 52 10.50 2.64 -0.29
CA LYS A 52 11.37 2.88 -1.44
C LYS A 52 10.56 2.56 -2.68
N LYS A 53 9.98 3.57 -3.31
CA LYS A 53 9.57 3.44 -4.70
C LYS A 53 10.88 3.24 -5.48
N GLU A 54 11.10 2.05 -6.02
CA GLU A 54 12.18 1.84 -6.98
C GLU A 54 11.88 2.75 -8.18
N THR A 55 12.76 3.73 -8.39
CA THR A 55 12.68 4.75 -9.44
C THR A 55 13.03 4.16 -10.79
#